data_AF-A0A258ARF4-F1
#
_entry.id   AF-A0A258ARF4-F1
#
_cell.length_a   1.000
_cell.length_b   1.000
_cell.length_c   1.000
_cell.angle_alpha   90.00
_cell.angle_beta   90.00
_cell.angle_gamma   90.00
#
_symmetry.space_group_name_H-M   'P 1'
#
loop_
_entity.id
_entity.type
_entity.pdbx_description
1 polymer ?
#
loop_
_entity_poly.entity_id
_entity_poly.type
_entity_poly.pdbx_seq_one_letter_code
_entity_poly.pdbx_strand_id
1 'polypeptide(L)'
;MNLTLHHFRKEFRWLWPRWVVLLTALGLDLAYNMEWMFPMKAGDVMGISELVSSVLWLVGWWVMLSTAPEDNAQAFVLTRPLSRRSYWLARLLVWALLVVLPFVIETGVYLALMHRPWGDIGTGMAEEALAASAMTQTPSTPLAP
;
A
#
# COMPACT_ATOMS: atom_id res chain seq x y z
N MET A 1 15.92 8.34 21.82
CA MET A 1 14.82 7.73 21.04
C MET A 1 15.22 7.81 19.57
N ASN A 2 15.15 6.71 18.81
CA ASN A 2 15.55 6.71 17.40
C ASN A 2 14.64 7.68 16.61
N LEU A 3 15.23 8.69 15.97
CA LEU A 3 14.51 9.75 15.25
C LEU A 3 13.58 9.14 14.20
N THR A 4 14.04 8.11 13.49
CA THR A 4 13.27 7.40 12.47
C THR A 4 11.97 6.80 13.04
N LEU A 5 12.03 6.19 14.22
CA LEU A 5 10.87 5.55 14.86
C LEU A 5 9.86 6.59 15.38
N HIS A 6 10.35 7.74 15.85
CA HIS A 6 9.49 8.84 16.26
C HIS A 6 8.70 9.40 15.07
N HIS A 7 9.35 9.62 13.93
CA HIS A 7 8.71 10.05 12.69
C HIS A 7 7.70 9.01 12.19
N PHE A 8 8.08 7.74 12.18
CA PHE A 8 7.19 6.64 11.82
C PHE A 8 5.89 6.65 12.65
N ARG A 9 5.98 6.73 13.99
CA ARG A 9 4.76 6.74 14.85
C ARG A 9 3.86 7.95 14.60
N LYS A 10 4.47 9.11 14.31
CA LYS A 10 3.74 10.34 14.01
C LYS A 10 3.00 10.21 12.68
N GLU A 11 3.69 9.81 11.62
CA GLU A 11 3.10 9.60 10.29
C GLU A 11 2.05 8.50 10.32
N PHE A 12 2.31 7.39 11.02
CA PHE A 12 1.37 6.29 11.22
C PHE A 12 0.06 6.78 11.82
N ARG A 13 0.11 7.60 12.87
CA ARG A 13 -1.10 8.13 13.52
C ARG A 13 -1.91 9.03 12.59
N TRP A 14 -1.24 9.79 11.72
CA TRP A 14 -1.91 10.62 10.72
C TRP A 14 -2.54 9.80 9.59
N LEU A 15 -1.85 8.75 9.16
CA LEU A 15 -2.30 7.87 8.08
C LEU A 15 -3.28 6.80 8.53
N TRP A 16 -3.40 6.54 9.83
CA TRP A 16 -4.32 5.56 10.42
C TRP A 16 -5.74 5.57 9.82
N PRO A 17 -6.47 6.70 9.75
CA PRO A 17 -7.81 6.69 9.16
C PRO A 17 -7.80 6.31 7.68
N ARG A 18 -6.77 6.71 6.92
CA ARG A 18 -6.61 6.36 5.50
C ARG A 18 -6.24 4.89 5.33
N TRP A 19 -5.47 4.35 6.27
CA TRP A 19 -5.14 2.94 6.34
C TRP A 19 -6.36 2.07 6.62
N VAL A 20 -7.27 2.51 7.51
CA VAL A 20 -8.55 1.81 7.72
C VAL A 20 -9.40 1.79 6.45
N VAL A 21 -9.42 2.88 5.68
CA VAL A 21 -10.10 2.92 4.37
C VAL A 21 -9.46 1.91 3.40
N LEU A 22 -8.13 1.86 3.33
CA LEU A 22 -7.43 0.86 2.51
C LEU A 22 -7.79 -0.57 2.93
N LEU A 23 -7.73 -0.89 4.23
CA LEU A 23 -8.12 -2.21 4.74
C LEU A 23 -9.56 -2.57 4.40
N THR A 24 -10.47 -1.59 4.46
CA THR A 24 -11.86 -1.80 4.10
C THR A 24 -12.00 -2.09 2.61
N ALA A 25 -11.25 -1.37 1.76
CA ALA A 25 -11.22 -1.63 0.32
C ALA A 25 -10.69 -3.04 0.02
N LEU A 26 -9.59 -3.46 0.63
CA LEU A 26 -9.03 -4.81 0.47
C LEU A 26 -10.03 -5.88 0.96
N GLY A 27 -10.68 -5.66 2.10
CA GLY A 27 -11.71 -6.59 2.59
C GLY A 27 -12.89 -6.75 1.61
N LEU A 28 -13.30 -5.66 0.94
CA LEU A 28 -14.33 -5.71 -0.09
C LEU A 28 -13.84 -6.41 -1.37
N ASP A 29 -12.58 -6.19 -1.76
CA ASP A 29 -11.98 -6.88 -2.91
C ASP A 29 -11.92 -8.39 -2.67
N LEU A 30 -11.42 -8.80 -1.51
CA LEU A 30 -11.40 -10.20 -1.10
C LEU A 30 -12.80 -10.81 -1.12
N ALA A 31 -13.80 -10.11 -0.57
CA ALA A 31 -15.18 -10.58 -0.56
C ALA A 31 -15.77 -10.69 -1.99
N TYR A 32 -15.38 -9.79 -2.88
CA TYR A 32 -15.74 -9.84 -4.29
C TYR A 32 -15.07 -11.02 -5.02
N ASN A 33 -13.75 -11.20 -4.84
CA ASN A 33 -12.96 -12.28 -5.43
C ASN A 33 -13.40 -13.67 -4.94
N MET A 34 -13.89 -13.76 -3.71
CA MET A 34 -14.47 -14.99 -3.16
C MET A 34 -15.94 -15.22 -3.60
N GLU A 35 -16.47 -14.37 -4.49
CA GLU A 35 -17.85 -14.40 -4.96
C GLU A 35 -18.91 -14.31 -3.85
N TRP A 36 -18.54 -13.80 -2.66
CA TRP A 36 -19.47 -13.70 -1.52
C TRP A 36 -20.56 -12.65 -1.75
N MET A 37 -20.23 -11.60 -2.51
CA MET A 37 -21.15 -10.49 -2.78
C MET A 37 -21.94 -10.69 -4.08
N PHE A 38 -21.30 -11.22 -5.13
CA PHE A 38 -21.92 -11.43 -6.43
C PHE A 38 -21.36 -12.71 -7.08
N PRO A 39 -22.21 -13.69 -7.44
CA PRO A 39 -21.76 -14.87 -8.17
C PRO A 39 -21.37 -14.48 -9.60
N MET A 40 -20.16 -14.82 -10.02
CA MET A 40 -19.69 -14.52 -11.37
C MET A 40 -20.40 -15.43 -12.37
N LYS A 41 -21.10 -14.84 -13.37
CA LYS A 41 -21.67 -15.60 -14.48
C LYS A 41 -20.59 -15.83 -15.54
N ALA A 42 -20.48 -17.07 -16.03
CA ALA A 42 -19.59 -17.41 -17.12
C ALA A 42 -19.89 -16.52 -18.35
N GLY A 43 -19.01 -15.57 -18.64
CA GLY A 43 -19.17 -14.60 -19.73
C GLY A 43 -18.91 -13.13 -19.35
N ASP A 44 -18.86 -12.80 -18.06
CA ASP A 44 -18.63 -11.44 -17.56
C ASP A 44 -17.18 -11.28 -17.06
N VAL A 45 -16.22 -11.23 -17.99
CA VAL A 45 -14.83 -11.66 -17.69
C VAL A 45 -13.81 -10.53 -17.48
N MET A 46 -14.06 -9.25 -17.83
CA MET A 46 -12.95 -8.25 -17.76
C MET A 46 -13.30 -6.87 -17.22
N GLY A 47 -14.52 -6.35 -17.40
CA GLY A 47 -14.75 -4.91 -17.15
C GLY A 47 -14.75 -4.50 -15.67
N ILE A 48 -15.41 -5.26 -14.81
CA ILE A 48 -15.68 -4.84 -13.43
C ILE A 48 -14.51 -5.19 -12.50
N SER A 49 -13.92 -6.38 -12.64
CA SER A 49 -12.77 -6.80 -11.81
C SER A 49 -11.54 -5.92 -12.01
N GLU A 50 -11.21 -5.59 -13.27
CA GLU A 50 -10.09 -4.69 -13.58
C GLU A 50 -10.33 -3.27 -13.04
N LEU A 51 -11.58 -2.80 -13.10
CA LEU A 51 -11.94 -1.48 -12.56
C LEU A 51 -11.85 -1.45 -11.04
N VAL A 52 -12.34 -2.49 -10.35
CA VAL A 52 -12.22 -2.61 -8.90
C VAL A 52 -10.75 -2.66 -8.49
N SER A 53 -9.94 -3.50 -9.14
CA SER A 53 -8.49 -3.57 -8.91
C SER A 53 -7.81 -2.21 -9.14
N SER A 54 -8.15 -1.50 -10.22
CA SER A 54 -7.62 -0.17 -10.51
C SER A 54 -7.99 0.86 -9.43
N VAL A 55 -9.21 0.79 -8.88
CA VAL A 55 -9.65 1.67 -7.77
C VAL A 55 -8.88 1.35 -6.50
N LEU A 56 -8.68 0.09 -6.16
CA LEU A 56 -7.82 -0.32 -5.04
C LEU A 56 -6.40 0.19 -5.19
N TRP A 57 -5.85 0.09 -6.40
CA TRP A 57 -4.54 0.66 -6.71
C TRP A 57 -4.52 2.17 -6.49
N LEU A 58 -5.52 2.91 -6.98
CA LEU A 58 -5.62 4.35 -6.75
C LEU A 58 -5.73 4.71 -5.26
N VAL A 59 -6.45 3.92 -4.46
CA VAL A 59 -6.53 4.09 -3.01
C VAL A 59 -5.16 3.84 -2.37
N GLY A 60 -4.45 2.79 -2.76
CA GLY A 60 -3.07 2.52 -2.31
C GLY A 60 -2.12 3.69 -2.62
N TRP A 61 -2.17 4.21 -3.84
CA TRP A 61 -1.40 5.39 -4.25
C TRP A 61 -1.79 6.65 -3.47
N TRP A 62 -3.09 6.84 -3.20
CA TRP A 62 -3.55 7.95 -2.38
C TRP A 62 -3.00 7.88 -0.96
N VAL A 63 -2.99 6.70 -0.33
CA VAL A 63 -2.35 6.49 0.99
C VAL A 63 -0.84 6.72 0.92
N MET A 64 -0.18 6.31 -0.17
CA MET A 64 1.26 6.50 -0.35
C MET A 64 1.66 7.96 -0.55
N LEU A 65 0.91 8.72 -1.34
CA LEU A 65 1.19 10.13 -1.65
C LEU A 65 0.74 11.08 -0.54
N SER A 66 -0.03 10.58 0.41
CA SER A 66 -0.46 11.31 1.59
C SER A 66 0.71 11.64 2.52
N THR A 67 1.03 12.92 2.67
CA THR A 67 2.00 13.41 3.67
C THR A 67 1.28 14.13 4.80
N ALA A 68 1.90 14.15 5.98
CA ALA A 68 1.42 15.01 7.05
C ALA A 68 1.65 16.48 6.63
N PRO A 69 0.70 17.39 6.92
CA PRO A 69 0.83 18.80 6.53
C PRO A 69 2.06 19.48 7.16
N GLU A 70 2.54 18.93 8.28
CA GLU A 70 3.74 19.38 8.99
C GLU A 70 5.04 19.10 8.22
N ASP A 71 5.03 18.20 7.23
CA ASP A 71 6.19 17.89 6.36
C ASP A 71 6.19 18.70 5.06
N ASN A 72 5.35 19.73 4.94
CA ASN A 72 5.38 20.64 3.81
C ASN A 72 6.78 21.29 3.73
N ALA A 73 7.42 21.26 2.55
CA ALA A 73 8.83 21.63 2.37
C ALA A 73 9.16 23.04 2.91
N GLN A 74 8.19 23.94 2.88
CA GLN A 74 8.32 25.30 3.43
C GLN A 74 8.36 25.30 4.98
N ALA A 75 7.59 24.45 5.65
CA ALA A 75 7.56 24.34 7.12
C ALA A 75 8.80 23.59 7.68
N PHE A 76 9.34 22.65 6.91
CA PHE A 76 10.50 21.84 7.27
C PHE A 76 11.80 22.66 7.32
N VAL A 77 11.98 23.59 6.37
CA VAL A 77 13.16 24.49 6.33
C VAL A 77 13.15 25.48 7.49
N LEU A 78 11.96 25.89 7.95
CA LEU A 78 11.80 26.95 8.94
C LEU A 78 11.92 26.48 10.39
N THR A 79 11.60 25.21 10.69
CA THR A 79 11.46 24.80 12.10
C THR A 79 12.55 23.86 12.61
N ARG A 80 13.06 22.86 11.85
CA ARG A 80 14.22 22.02 12.26
C ARG A 80 14.92 21.32 11.06
N PRO A 81 16.25 21.48 10.87
CA PRO A 81 16.97 20.69 9.87
C PRO A 81 17.15 19.24 10.35
N LEU A 82 16.28 18.33 9.90
CA LEU A 82 16.45 16.90 10.09
C LEU A 82 17.33 16.31 8.97
N SER A 83 18.01 15.19 9.28
CA SER A 83 18.80 14.49 8.27
C SER A 83 17.87 13.84 7.24
N ARG A 84 18.11 14.12 5.94
CA ARG A 84 17.29 13.57 4.84
C ARG A 84 17.17 12.05 4.89
N ARG A 85 18.19 11.36 5.41
CA ARG A 85 18.20 9.90 5.53
C ARG A 85 17.15 9.37 6.51
N SER A 86 16.98 10.00 7.67
CA SER A 86 16.00 9.52 8.66
C SER A 86 14.56 9.72 8.19
N TYR A 87 14.30 10.81 7.47
CA TYR A 87 13.01 11.07 6.82
C TYR A 87 12.66 9.99 5.80
N TRP A 88 13.57 9.71 4.85
CA TRP A 88 13.32 8.68 3.84
C TRP A 88 13.18 7.28 4.43
N LEU A 89 13.96 6.93 5.45
CA LEU A 89 13.81 5.64 6.14
C LEU A 89 12.48 5.52 6.87
N ALA A 90 11.99 6.59 7.51
CA ALA A 90 10.67 6.59 8.13
C ALA A 90 9.57 6.42 7.07
N ARG A 91 9.71 7.09 5.93
CA ARG A 91 8.77 6.99 4.81
C ARG A 91 8.72 5.58 4.21
N LEU A 92 9.88 4.96 4.01
CA LEU A 92 9.97 3.58 3.54
C LEU A 92 9.34 2.60 4.55
N LEU A 93 9.53 2.82 5.84
CA LEU A 93 8.90 2.00 6.89
C LEU A 93 7.38 2.14 6.88
N VAL A 94 6.86 3.37 6.78
CA VAL A 94 5.41 3.63 6.64
C VAL A 94 4.88 2.91 5.41
N TRP A 95 5.53 3.06 4.26
CA TRP A 95 5.08 2.44 3.03
C TRP A 95 5.09 0.90 3.10
N ALA A 96 6.17 0.30 3.63
CA ALA A 96 6.26 -1.16 3.77
C ALA A 96 5.17 -1.71 4.72
N LEU A 97 4.90 -1.01 5.83
CA LEU A 97 3.96 -1.48 6.86
C LEU A 97 2.50 -1.19 6.53
N LEU A 98 2.19 -0.03 5.94
CA LEU A 98 0.80 0.39 5.72
C LEU A 98 0.30 0.11 4.31
N VAL A 99 1.19 -0.13 3.33
CA VAL A 99 0.78 -0.40 1.95
C VAL A 99 1.12 -1.83 1.57
N VAL A 100 2.41 -2.19 1.54
CA VAL A 100 2.84 -3.52 1.07
C VAL A 100 2.28 -4.63 1.93
N LEU A 101 2.41 -4.51 3.25
CA LEU A 101 2.01 -5.57 4.16
C LEU A 101 0.52 -5.95 4.05
N PRO A 102 -0.44 -4.99 4.01
CA PRO A 102 -1.85 -5.32 3.75
C PRO A 102 -2.12 -6.09 2.46
N PHE A 103 -1.56 -5.68 1.31
CA PHE A 103 -1.74 -6.39 0.04
C PHE A 103 -1.19 -7.81 0.11
N VAL A 104 0.01 -7.97 0.68
CA VAL A 104 0.63 -9.30 0.87
C VAL A 104 -0.22 -10.21 1.77
N ILE A 105 -0.78 -9.65 2.85
CA ILE A 105 -1.67 -10.40 3.74
C ILE A 105 -2.95 -10.80 3.01
N GLU A 106 -3.56 -9.88 2.25
CA GLU A 106 -4.76 -10.17 1.47
C GLU A 106 -4.54 -11.33 0.50
N THR A 107 -3.47 -11.28 -0.32
CA THR A 107 -3.12 -12.36 -1.25
C THR A 107 -2.91 -13.68 -0.51
N GLY A 108 -2.22 -13.65 0.64
CA GLY A 108 -2.04 -14.82 1.48
C GLY A 108 -3.36 -15.41 1.99
N VAL A 109 -4.27 -14.55 2.46
CA VAL A 109 -5.60 -14.94 2.94
C VAL A 109 -6.43 -15.51 1.80
N TYR A 110 -6.45 -14.85 0.63
CA TYR A 110 -7.15 -15.34 -0.56
C TYR A 110 -6.70 -16.74 -0.95
N LEU A 111 -5.38 -16.97 -1.08
CA LEU A 111 -4.83 -18.27 -1.45
C LEU A 111 -5.10 -19.35 -0.39
N ALA A 112 -5.06 -18.97 0.89
CA ALA A 112 -5.40 -19.88 1.99
C ALA A 112 -6.89 -20.28 1.97
N LEU A 113 -7.79 -19.33 1.70
CA LEU A 113 -9.23 -19.60 1.55
C LEU A 113 -9.52 -20.50 0.34
N MET A 114 -8.72 -20.38 -0.73
CA MET A 114 -8.77 -21.27 -1.91
C MET A 114 -8.08 -22.63 -1.68
N HIS A 115 -7.64 -22.92 -0.45
CA HIS A 115 -7.02 -24.18 -0.03
C HIS A 115 -5.77 -24.55 -0.84
N ARG A 116 -5.00 -23.54 -1.26
CA ARG A 116 -3.72 -23.74 -1.94
C ARG A 116 -2.66 -24.28 -0.98
N PRO A 117 -1.67 -25.05 -1.49
CA PRO A 117 -0.58 -25.53 -0.65
C PRO A 117 0.28 -24.37 -0.15
N TRP A 118 0.88 -24.52 1.03
CA TRP A 118 1.68 -23.47 1.69
C TRP A 118 2.86 -22.95 0.85
N GLY A 119 3.42 -23.78 -0.03
CA GLY A 119 4.45 -23.36 -0.98
C GLY A 119 3.95 -22.29 -1.94
N ASP A 120 2.78 -22.52 -2.55
CA ASP A 120 2.15 -21.61 -3.51
C ASP A 120 1.66 -20.31 -2.82
N ILE A 121 1.21 -20.41 -1.57
CA ILE A 121 0.85 -19.25 -0.75
C ILE A 121 2.07 -18.35 -0.55
N GLY A 122 3.20 -18.95 -0.15
CA GLY A 122 4.44 -18.21 0.08
C GLY A 122 4.97 -17.54 -1.19
N THR A 123 4.92 -18.21 -2.34
CA THR A 123 5.33 -17.62 -3.62
C THR A 123 4.39 -16.50 -4.04
N GLY A 124 3.06 -16.67 -3.90
CA GLY A 124 2.10 -15.62 -4.24
C GLY A 124 2.25 -14.38 -3.36
N MET A 125 2.48 -14.55 -2.05
CA MET A 125 2.78 -13.44 -1.15
C MET A 125 4.09 -12.71 -1.53
N ALA A 126 5.11 -13.45 -1.98
CA ALA A 126 6.38 -12.87 -2.40
C ALA A 126 6.26 -12.10 -3.73
N GLU A 127 5.52 -12.64 -4.69
CA GLU A 127 5.21 -11.96 -5.95
C GLU A 127 4.43 -10.67 -5.72
N GLU A 128 3.43 -10.69 -4.84
CA GLU A 128 2.68 -9.50 -4.48
C GLU A 128 3.56 -8.46 -3.76
N ALA A 129 4.44 -8.90 -2.86
CA ALA A 129 5.41 -8.01 -2.22
C ALA A 129 6.34 -7.34 -3.24
N LEU A 130 6.77 -8.09 -4.26
CA LEU A 130 7.60 -7.57 -5.36
C LEU A 130 6.80 -6.60 -6.24
N ALA A 131 5.57 -6.93 -6.62
CA ALA A 131 4.70 -6.07 -7.41
C ALA A 131 4.41 -4.76 -6.68
N ALA A 132 3.99 -4.84 -5.42
CA ALA A 132 3.78 -3.68 -4.58
C ALA A 132 5.08 -2.87 -4.40
N SER A 133 6.25 -3.52 -4.29
CA SER A 133 7.53 -2.82 -4.12
C SER A 133 8.11 -2.14 -5.35
N ALA A 134 7.89 -2.71 -6.53
CA ALA A 134 8.26 -2.10 -7.81
C ALA A 134 7.59 -0.74 -8.03
N MET A 135 6.47 -0.46 -7.35
CA MET A 135 5.79 0.83 -7.39
C MET A 135 6.62 2.01 -6.89
N THR A 136 7.68 1.75 -6.12
CA THR A 136 8.59 2.81 -5.65
C THR A 136 9.68 3.18 -6.65
N GLN A 137 9.86 2.40 -7.74
CA GLN A 137 10.94 2.56 -8.71
C GLN A 137 10.54 3.35 -9.96
N THR A 138 9.75 4.42 -9.82
CA THR A 138 9.75 5.47 -10.87
C THR A 138 10.82 6.49 -10.49
N PRO A 139 12.06 6.39 -11.00
CA PRO A 139 12.97 7.52 -10.94
C PRO A 139 12.32 8.60 -11.80
N SER A 140 11.90 9.70 -11.16
CA SER A 140 11.66 10.95 -11.86
C SER A 140 12.99 11.37 -12.49
N THR A 141 13.23 10.95 -13.72
CA THR A 141 14.32 11.47 -14.54
C THR A 141 14.07 12.97 -14.66
N PRO A 142 14.96 13.84 -14.15
CA PRO A 142 14.84 15.25 -14.44
C PRO A 142 14.99 15.40 -15.96
N LEU A 143 13.97 15.96 -16.60
CA LEU A 143 14.11 16.54 -17.94
C LEU A 143 15.22 17.59 -17.82
N ALA A 144 16.40 17.23 -18.31
CA ALA A 144 17.49 18.17 -18.52
C ALA A 144 17.09 19.15 -19.64
N PRO A 145 17.56 20.41 -19.57
CA PRO A 145 17.07 21.53 -20.38
C PRO A 145 17.34 21.38 -21.88
#